data_AF-A0A385MWH0-F1
#
_entry.id   AF-A0A385MWH0-F1
#
_cell.length_a   1.000
_cell.length_b   1.000
_cell.length_c   1.000
_cell.angle_alpha   90.00
_cell.angle_beta   90.00
_cell.angle_gamma   90.00
#
_symmetry.space_group_name_H-M   'P 1'
#
loop_
_entity.id
_entity.type
_entity.pdbx_description
1 polymer ?
#
loop_
_entity_poly.entity_id
_entity_poly.type
_entity_poly.pdbx_seq_one_letter_code
_entity_poly.pdbx_strand_id
1 'polypeptide(L)'
;MNTGLKTVDNLIRTFGIRTRNGADKSQSLVTLSSADERLASMRIPFCMMQKILSLPQNRSLRFHQWYLPHKGAKLACFLIDEEGRIVEQVYFQRDTKHVNAARKLQKMVEQAHRSQYEMTAKMAA
;
A
#
# COMPACT_ATOMS: atom_id res chain seq x y z
N MET A 1 0.98 -1.95 -17.69
CA MET A 1 0.82 -0.52 -17.34
C MET A 1 2.17 -0.01 -16.81
N ASN A 2 2.62 1.20 -17.16
CA ASN A 2 3.94 1.76 -16.79
C ASN A 2 3.74 3.08 -16.01
N THR A 3 4.41 3.24 -14.86
CA THR A 3 4.33 4.38 -13.93
C THR A 3 4.92 5.68 -14.50
N GLY A 4 5.85 5.59 -15.45
CA GLY A 4 6.61 6.70 -16.03
C GLY A 4 7.96 6.92 -15.33
N LEU A 5 8.28 6.10 -14.33
CA LEU A 5 9.54 6.08 -13.61
C LEU A 5 10.22 4.74 -13.86
N LYS A 6 11.16 4.69 -14.81
CA LYS A 6 11.85 3.45 -15.24
C LYS A 6 12.31 2.59 -14.06
N THR A 7 12.83 3.19 -13.00
CA THR A 7 13.31 2.45 -11.83
C THR A 7 12.17 1.83 -11.02
N VAL A 8 11.04 2.53 -10.85
CA VAL A 8 9.84 1.97 -10.22
C VAL A 8 9.24 0.88 -11.11
N ASP A 9 9.16 1.10 -12.42
CA ASP A 9 8.66 0.11 -13.38
C ASP A 9 9.48 -1.18 -13.38
N ASN A 10 10.81 -1.05 -13.34
CA ASN A 10 11.71 -2.19 -13.25
C ASN A 10 11.49 -2.97 -11.96
N LEU A 11 11.33 -2.30 -10.82
CA LEU A 11 11.06 -2.96 -9.54
C LEU A 11 9.71 -3.66 -9.52
N ILE A 12 8.67 -3.04 -10.08
CA ILE A 12 7.37 -3.69 -10.25
C ILE A 12 7.50 -4.92 -11.14
N ARG A 13 8.26 -4.86 -12.24
CA ARG A 13 8.49 -6.03 -13.09
C ARG A 13 9.25 -7.15 -12.38
N THR A 14 10.17 -6.81 -11.47
CA THR A 14 10.97 -7.78 -10.72
C THR A 14 10.23 -8.40 -9.55
N PHE A 15 9.51 -7.59 -8.76
CA PHE A 15 8.93 -8.00 -7.47
C PHE A 15 7.40 -8.08 -7.49
N GLY A 16 6.74 -7.55 -8.52
CA GLY A 16 5.29 -7.44 -8.59
C GLY A 16 4.70 -6.43 -7.59
N ILE A 17 3.38 -6.41 -7.51
CA ILE A 17 2.66 -5.74 -6.42
C ILE A 17 2.46 -6.75 -5.30
N ARG A 18 2.94 -6.43 -4.10
CA ARG A 18 2.85 -7.31 -2.95
C ARG A 18 1.44 -7.28 -2.35
N THR A 19 0.87 -8.46 -2.10
CA THR A 19 -0.47 -8.61 -1.49
C THR A 19 -0.44 -9.31 -0.12
N ARG A 20 0.75 -9.71 0.34
CA ARG A 20 1.00 -10.36 1.65
C ARG A 20 2.04 -9.59 2.46
N ASN A 21 1.98 -9.71 3.79
CA ASN A 21 2.91 -9.03 4.69
C ASN A 21 4.38 -9.29 4.31
N GLY A 22 5.21 -8.26 4.47
CA GLY A 22 6.65 -8.31 4.18
C GLY A 22 7.13 -7.06 3.45
N ALA A 23 8.41 -7.06 3.08
CA ALA A 23 9.03 -5.93 2.39
C ALA A 23 10.01 -6.42 1.32
N ASP A 24 10.25 -5.55 0.34
CA ASP A 24 11.33 -5.66 -0.64
C ASP A 24 11.96 -4.27 -0.87
N LYS A 25 12.77 -4.13 -1.92
CA LYS A 25 13.50 -2.89 -2.22
C LYS A 25 12.59 -1.71 -2.59
N SER A 26 11.33 -1.97 -2.92
CA SER A 26 10.40 -0.98 -3.49
C SER A 26 9.17 -0.74 -2.64
N GLN A 27 8.77 -1.72 -1.82
CA GLN A 27 7.52 -1.66 -1.07
C GLN A 27 7.61 -2.40 0.26
N SER A 28 6.74 -2.02 1.20
CA SER A 28 6.45 -2.79 2.41
C SER A 28 4.94 -2.88 2.63
N LEU A 29 4.48 -4.03 3.10
CA LEU A 29 3.08 -4.29 3.38
C LEU A 29 2.95 -4.89 4.78
N VAL A 30 2.05 -4.34 5.58
CA VAL A 30 1.72 -4.85 6.91
C VAL A 30 0.22 -4.71 7.19
N THR A 31 -0.38 -5.76 7.72
CA THR A 31 -1.73 -5.74 8.28
C THR A 31 -1.67 -5.19 9.71
N LEU A 32 -2.53 -4.21 9.99
CA LEU A 32 -2.62 -3.50 11.27
C LEU A 32 -4.07 -3.51 11.76
N SER A 33 -4.27 -3.71 13.05
CA SER A 33 -5.55 -3.51 13.75
C SER A 33 -5.44 -2.32 14.71
N SER A 34 -6.56 -1.92 15.33
CA SER A 34 -6.57 -0.82 16.30
C SER A 34 -5.78 -1.14 17.59
N ALA A 35 -5.54 -2.42 17.89
CA ALA A 35 -4.78 -2.87 19.06
C ALA A 35 -3.29 -3.11 18.79
N ASP A 36 -2.80 -2.77 17.60
CA ASP A 36 -1.43 -3.08 17.19
C ASP A 36 -0.41 -2.13 17.84
N GLU A 37 0.41 -2.64 18.75
CA GLU A 37 1.43 -1.87 19.49
C GLU A 37 2.44 -1.18 18.56
N ARG A 38 2.65 -1.72 17.34
CA ARG A 38 3.58 -1.15 16.37
C ARG A 38 3.16 0.24 15.89
N LEU A 39 1.87 0.59 16.02
CA LEU A 39 1.36 1.90 15.63
C LEU A 39 2.10 3.06 16.31
N ALA A 40 2.57 2.87 17.55
CA ALA A 40 3.30 3.89 18.30
C ALA A 40 4.70 4.20 17.73
N SER A 41 5.33 3.24 17.04
CA SER A 41 6.70 3.38 16.52
C SER A 41 6.76 3.54 15.00
N MET A 42 5.69 3.18 14.29
CA MET A 42 5.63 3.26 12.84
C MET A 42 5.39 4.71 12.37
N ARG A 43 6.14 5.12 11.34
CA ARG A 43 5.95 6.42 10.67
C ARG A 43 4.74 6.39 9.72
N ILE A 44 3.53 6.30 10.27
CA ILE A 44 2.26 6.31 9.53
C ILE A 44 1.77 7.76 9.39
N PRO A 45 1.27 8.19 8.21
CA PRO A 45 0.59 9.48 8.10
C PRO A 45 -0.56 9.59 9.10
N PHE A 46 -0.69 10.74 9.76
CA PHE A 46 -1.67 10.91 10.84
C PHE A 46 -3.11 10.56 10.43
N CYS A 47 -3.55 10.97 9.23
CA CYS A 47 -4.87 10.63 8.70
C CYS A 47 -5.11 9.11 8.58
N MET A 48 -4.10 8.35 8.16
CA MET A 48 -4.16 6.89 8.09
C MET A 48 -4.14 6.26 9.47
N MET A 49 -3.33 6.79 10.39
CA MET A 49 -3.27 6.31 11.77
C MET A 49 -4.63 6.47 12.47
N GLN A 50 -5.30 7.62 12.31
CA GLN A 50 -6.63 7.85 12.86
C GLN A 50 -7.64 6.83 12.33
N LYS A 51 -7.60 6.51 11.02
CA LYS A 51 -8.47 5.47 10.44
C LYS A 51 -8.21 4.10 11.06
N ILE A 52 -6.95 3.71 11.24
CA ILE A 52 -6.60 2.42 11.88
C ILE A 52 -7.08 2.37 13.33
N LEU A 53 -6.83 3.42 14.12
CA LEU A 53 -7.24 3.48 15.53
C LEU A 53 -8.76 3.47 15.70
N SER A 54 -9.51 3.97 14.72
CA SER A 54 -10.98 3.97 14.73
C SER A 54 -11.62 2.63 14.34
N LEU A 55 -10.83 1.61 13.98
CA LEU A 55 -11.35 0.31 13.58
C LEU A 55 -11.94 -0.48 14.76
N PRO A 56 -13.04 -1.22 14.54
CA PRO A 56 -13.46 -2.29 15.44
C PRO A 56 -12.33 -3.31 15.66
N GLN A 57 -12.27 -3.92 16.85
CA GLN A 57 -11.20 -4.86 17.23
C GLN A 57 -11.09 -6.10 16.33
N ASN A 58 -12.18 -6.49 15.67
CA ASN A 58 -12.24 -7.63 14.76
C ASN A 58 -11.91 -7.27 13.31
N ARG A 59 -11.48 -6.03 13.02
CA ARG A 59 -11.15 -5.56 11.68
C ARG A 59 -9.69 -5.19 11.59
N SER A 60 -9.16 -5.31 10.38
CA SER A 60 -7.80 -4.88 10.08
C SER A 60 -7.72 -4.13 8.76
N LEU A 61 -6.70 -3.28 8.64
CA LEU A 61 -6.34 -2.61 7.40
C LEU A 61 -4.93 -3.00 7.00
N ARG A 62 -4.70 -3.08 5.70
CA ARG A 62 -3.40 -3.31 5.09
C ARG A 62 -2.75 -1.97 4.79
N PHE A 63 -1.62 -1.69 5.42
CA PHE A 63 -0.81 -0.50 5.18
C PHE A 63 0.31 -0.82 4.19
N HIS A 64 0.17 -0.34 2.96
CA HIS A 64 1.08 -0.58 1.85
C HIS A 64 1.90 0.66 1.55
N GLN A 65 3.21 0.59 1.78
CA GLN A 65 4.15 1.68 1.52
C GLN A 65 4.94 1.40 0.25
N TRP A 66 5.19 2.46 -0.52
CA TRP A 66 6.05 2.44 -1.69
C TRP A 66 7.14 3.49 -1.58
N TYR A 67 8.34 3.11 -2.01
CA TYR A 67 9.55 3.91 -1.86
C TYR A 67 10.16 4.23 -3.22
N LEU A 68 10.77 5.41 -3.30
CA LEU A 68 11.62 5.79 -4.41
C LEU A 68 12.94 5.01 -4.33
N PRO A 69 13.37 4.42 -5.46
CA PRO A 69 14.64 3.71 -5.51
C PRO A 69 15.81 4.63 -5.19
N HIS A 70 16.87 4.08 -4.58
CA HIS A 70 18.14 4.76 -4.22
C HIS A 70 18.06 5.81 -3.10
N LYS A 71 16.92 6.48 -2.89
CA LYS A 71 16.78 7.50 -1.84
C LYS A 71 16.11 6.99 -0.56
N GLY A 72 15.44 5.83 -0.61
CA GLY A 72 14.62 5.34 0.50
C GLY A 72 13.45 6.26 0.88
N ALA A 73 13.25 7.34 0.11
CA ALA A 73 12.19 8.31 0.32
C ALA A 73 10.84 7.67 -0.04
N LYS A 74 9.79 7.98 0.72
CA LYS A 74 8.45 7.49 0.39
C LYS A 74 7.97 8.13 -0.92
N LEU A 75 7.37 7.31 -1.78
CA LEU A 75 6.64 7.75 -2.96
C LEU A 75 5.16 7.92 -2.60
N ALA A 76 4.56 6.85 -2.08
CA ALA A 76 3.15 6.79 -1.71
C ALA A 76 2.91 5.79 -0.57
N CYS A 77 1.83 6.00 0.16
CA CYS A 77 1.24 5.01 1.05
C CYS A 77 -0.23 4.80 0.68
N PHE A 78 -0.71 3.58 0.87
CA PHE A 78 -2.10 3.19 0.67
C PHE A 78 -2.59 2.42 1.89
N LEU A 79 -3.77 2.77 2.37
CA LEU A 79 -4.49 2.03 3.40
C LEU A 79 -5.62 1.26 2.71
N ILE A 80 -5.62 -0.06 2.86
CA ILE A 80 -6.43 -0.97 2.06
C ILE A 80 -7.30 -1.80 3.00
N ASP A 81 -8.60 -1.88 2.72
CA ASP A 81 -9.53 -2.68 3.52
C ASP A 81 -9.43 -4.19 3.22
N GLU A 82 -10.26 -4.99 3.88
CA GLU A 82 -10.29 -6.45 3.74
C GLU A 82 -10.77 -6.89 2.34
N GLU A 83 -11.61 -6.08 1.68
CA GLU A 83 -12.12 -6.28 0.33
C GLU A 83 -11.13 -5.84 -0.77
N GLY A 84 -10.02 -5.21 -0.39
CA GLY A 84 -8.99 -4.76 -1.33
C GLY A 84 -9.23 -3.36 -1.89
N ARG A 85 -10.13 -2.57 -1.31
CA ARG A 85 -10.35 -1.17 -1.67
C ARG A 85 -9.40 -0.26 -0.92
N ILE A 86 -8.88 0.76 -1.60
CA ILE A 86 -8.06 1.80 -0.96
C ILE A 86 -8.99 2.79 -0.25
N VAL A 87 -8.87 2.89 1.08
CA VAL A 87 -9.70 3.75 1.95
C VAL A 87 -9.01 5.04 2.39
N GLU A 88 -7.70 5.13 2.17
CA GLU A 88 -6.89 6.33 2.36
C GLU A 88 -5.58 6.23 1.56
N GLN A 89 -5.06 7.37 1.10
CA GLN A 89 -3.82 7.43 0.33
C GLN A 89 -3.05 8.72 0.58
N VAL A 90 -1.73 8.62 0.61
CA VAL A 90 -0.84 9.79 0.78
C VAL A 90 0.28 9.71 -0.25
N TYR A 91 0.48 10.79 -0.99
CA TYR A 91 1.61 10.97 -1.90
C TYR A 91 2.60 11.97 -1.30
N PHE A 92 3.88 11.61 -1.28
CA PHE A 92 4.91 12.40 -0.60
C PHE A 92 5.64 13.37 -1.54
N GLN A 93 5.54 13.15 -2.85
CA GLN A 93 6.14 14.00 -3.87
C GLN A 93 5.08 14.92 -4.46
N ARG A 94 5.44 16.18 -4.72
CA ARG A 94 4.52 17.21 -5.24
C ARG A 94 4.67 17.45 -6.74
N ASP A 95 5.77 17.03 -7.35
CA ASP A 95 5.98 17.23 -8.77
C ASP A 95 5.10 16.28 -9.60
N THR A 96 4.67 16.78 -10.76
CA THR A 96 3.72 16.11 -11.64
C THR A 96 4.17 14.71 -12.05
N LYS A 97 5.48 14.48 -12.21
CA LYS A 97 6.02 13.19 -12.64
C LYS A 97 5.77 12.11 -11.58
N HIS A 98 6.13 12.38 -10.33
CA HIS A 98 5.93 11.43 -9.25
C HIS A 98 4.46 11.28 -8.85
N VAL A 99 3.67 12.35 -8.91
CA VAL A 99 2.21 12.28 -8.68
C VAL A 99 1.56 11.36 -9.72
N ASN A 100 1.91 11.50 -11.00
CA ASN A 100 1.38 10.63 -12.05
C ASN A 100 1.81 9.16 -11.87
N ALA A 101 3.06 8.92 -11.44
CA ALA A 101 3.53 7.59 -11.11
C ALA A 101 2.75 6.98 -9.94
N ALA A 102 2.52 7.75 -8.87
CA ALA A 102 1.75 7.32 -7.71
C ALA A 102 0.29 6.99 -8.06
N ARG A 103 -0.34 7.78 -8.94
CA ARG A 103 -1.72 7.50 -9.43
C ARG A 103 -1.80 6.21 -10.24
N LYS A 104 -0.82 5.92 -11.09
CA LYS A 104 -0.79 4.66 -11.84
C LYS A 104 -0.53 3.48 -10.91
N LEU A 105 0.38 3.67 -9.96
CA LEU A 105 0.67 2.69 -8.93
C LEU A 105 -0.55 2.39 -8.05
N GLN A 106 -1.33 3.40 -7.67
CA GLN A 106 -2.60 3.22 -6.94
C GLN A 106 -3.52 2.23 -7.67
N LYS A 107 -3.73 2.41 -8.98
CA LYS A 107 -4.56 1.51 -9.79
C LYS A 107 -4.04 0.08 -9.78
N MET A 108 -2.73 -0.11 -9.84
CA MET A 108 -2.08 -1.42 -9.81
C MET A 108 -2.22 -2.09 -8.44
N VAL A 109 -2.06 -1.31 -7.36
CA VAL A 109 -2.26 -1.76 -5.97
C VAL A 109 -3.71 -2.20 -5.76
N GLU A 110 -4.67 -1.36 -6.12
CA GLU A 110 -6.09 -1.69 -5.96
C GLU A 110 -6.47 -2.94 -6.76
N GLN A 111 -6.01 -3.05 -8.02
CA GLN A 111 -6.26 -4.25 -8.83
C GLN A 111 -5.67 -5.51 -8.19
N ALA A 112 -4.41 -5.46 -7.73
CA ALA A 112 -3.75 -6.62 -7.13
C ALA A 112 -4.46 -7.09 -5.85
N HIS A 113 -4.87 -6.15 -5.00
CA HIS A 113 -5.56 -6.48 -3.75
C HIS A 113 -6.99 -6.97 -3.97
N ARG A 114 -7.71 -6.42 -4.95
CA ARG A 114 -9.06 -6.86 -5.30
C ARG A 114 -9.05 -8.25 -5.91
N SER A 115 -8.13 -8.54 -6.85
CA SER A 115 -7.97 -9.88 -7.42
C SER A 115 -7.59 -10.92 -6.35
N GLN A 116 -6.75 -10.55 -5.38
CA GLN A 116 -6.42 -11.42 -4.27
C GLN A 116 -7.66 -11.72 -3.39
N TYR A 117 -8.47 -10.71 -3.07
CA TYR A 117 -9.71 -10.88 -2.32
C TYR A 117 -10.69 -11.81 -3.04
N GLU A 118 -10.95 -11.56 -4.33
CA GLU A 118 -11.85 -12.38 -5.15
C GLU A 118 -11.39 -13.85 -5.21
N MET A 119 -10.09 -14.08 -5.34
CA MET A 119 -9.54 -15.45 -5.33
C MET A 119 -9.75 -16.14 -3.99
N THR A 120 -9.51 -15.44 -2.87
CA THR A 120 -9.74 -16.00 -1.53
C THR A 120 -11.22 -16.24 -1.22
N ALA A 121 -12.12 -15.35 -1.67
CA ALA A 121 -13.55 -15.49 -1.48
C ALA A 121 -14.10 -16.70 -2.24
N LYS A 122 -13.62 -16.95 -3.46
CA LYS A 122 -13.99 -18.13 -4.26
C LYS A 122 -13.50 -19.46 -3.68
N MET A 123 -12.42 -19.46 -2.89
CA MET A 123 -11.91 -20.67 -2.24
C MET A 123 -12.64 -21.00 -0.93
N ALA A 124 -13.35 -20.03 -0.35
CA ALA A 124 -14.08 -20.17 0.90
C ALA A 124 -15.57 -20.49 0.70
N ALA A 125 -16.06 -20.46 -0.54
CA ALA A 125 -17.41 -20.79 -0.96
C ALA A 125 -17.45 -22.21 -1.55
#